data_AF-A0A7C2NC70-F1
#
_entry.id   AF-A0A7C2NC70-F1
#
_cell.length_a   1.000
_cell.length_b   1.000
_cell.length_c   1.000
_cell.angle_alpha   90.00
_cell.angle_beta   90.00
_cell.angle_gamma   90.00
#
_symmetry.space_group_name_H-M   'P 1'
#
loop_
_entity.id
_entity.type
_entity.pdbx_description
1 polymer ?
#
loop_
_entity_poly.entity_id
_entity_poly.type
_entity_poly.pdbx_seq_one_letter_code
_entity_poly.pdbx_strand_id
1 'polypeptide(L)'
;LRDFFQTFREFGRLSVYAFASSDEDTRHSERWARRLQVQDLGAKLAAAWSWLSPRLAQLGEQRVEALLAQEPALAEFAFYLRDAVRHGAHLLPEGEERVLAELSPVGRAPYNLYQVLTHAEFPFPEIELPDGQKVRVDQTAYTRLREHRDRSVREKATRSFFSTYQQFARTLACALDAHVRHQATEARLRRFASSLEAALFPNAIPEAVYHRLLREAENLLPLLHRLFALRRKALGISPLAFFDLYVPWGEDSFGEVTLERARELLVESLSPLGEEYSQVLQEGLGGGWMDPYPRPGKRSGAYCTGEAYDVHPYVLLNFHGSLDSVATMAHEWGHAVHSALANRYQPYPTAEYPIFLAEIASTLNETLLFHHLLRGPLDKGQELFVLSYLLEHIRGTFFRQANFADFELAVYQKVENGEALTGENLTALYGEKQSRWLGHGKEVTVDREFAVEWAYIPHFYYGFYVYQYATSIAASTFFARQILAGEPGARERYLNLLKAGGSAYP
;
A
#
# COMPACT_ATOMS: atom_id res chain seq x y z
N LEU A 1 -4.24 -2.93 31.35
CA LEU A 1 -3.16 -2.83 30.33
C LEU A 1 -2.59 -4.21 30.05
N ARG A 2 -1.88 -4.87 30.98
CA ARG A 2 -1.36 -6.25 30.77
C ARG A 2 -2.41 -7.22 30.24
N ASP A 3 -3.56 -7.34 30.89
CA ASP A 3 -4.62 -8.27 30.43
C ASP A 3 -5.16 -7.92 29.03
N PHE A 4 -5.30 -6.63 28.72
CA PHE A 4 -5.70 -6.14 27.40
C PHE A 4 -4.68 -6.57 26.33
N PHE A 5 -3.41 -6.23 26.52
CA PHE A 5 -2.34 -6.56 25.58
C PHE A 5 -2.09 -8.07 25.48
N GLN A 6 -2.18 -8.83 26.57
CA GLN A 6 -2.09 -10.29 26.55
C GLN A 6 -3.27 -10.92 25.78
N THR A 7 -4.49 -10.41 25.96
CA THR A 7 -5.67 -10.85 25.18
C THR A 7 -5.44 -10.64 23.69
N PHE A 8 -4.94 -9.46 23.27
CA PHE A 8 -4.70 -9.18 21.86
C PHE A 8 -3.50 -9.97 21.28
N ARG A 9 -2.46 -10.25 22.08
CA ARG A 9 -1.34 -11.13 21.70
C ARG A 9 -1.79 -12.56 21.41
N GLU A 10 -2.63 -13.13 22.28
CA GLU A 10 -3.22 -14.46 22.09
C GLU A 10 -4.19 -14.48 20.90
N PHE A 11 -5.02 -13.44 20.76
CA PHE A 11 -5.91 -13.28 19.62
C PHE A 11 -5.16 -13.15 18.30
N GLY A 12 -4.06 -12.39 18.25
CA GLY A 12 -3.22 -12.22 17.07
C GLY A 12 -2.72 -13.57 16.54
N ARG A 13 -2.20 -14.42 17.43
CA ARG A 13 -1.77 -15.79 17.08
C ARG A 13 -2.91 -16.65 16.52
N LEU A 14 -4.12 -16.58 17.11
CA LEU A 14 -5.30 -17.28 16.62
C LEU A 14 -5.76 -16.75 15.25
N SER A 15 -5.71 -15.43 15.06
CA SER A 15 -6.07 -14.74 13.82
C SER A 15 -5.14 -15.13 12.68
N VAL A 16 -3.82 -15.01 12.85
CA VAL A 16 -2.84 -15.40 11.84
C VAL A 16 -3.03 -16.86 11.42
N TYR A 17 -3.24 -17.78 12.36
CA TYR A 17 -3.52 -19.18 12.05
C TYR A 17 -4.80 -19.37 11.21
N ALA A 18 -5.91 -18.71 11.60
CA ALA A 18 -7.18 -18.84 10.89
C ALA A 18 -7.15 -18.22 9.49
N PHE A 19 -6.52 -17.05 9.34
CA PHE A 19 -6.38 -16.35 8.07
C PHE A 19 -5.42 -17.09 7.13
N ALA A 20 -4.18 -17.38 7.56
CA ALA A 20 -3.19 -18.05 6.74
C ALA A 20 -3.67 -19.44 6.28
N SER A 21 -4.28 -20.23 7.18
CA SER A 21 -4.82 -21.54 6.80
C SER A 21 -5.98 -21.42 5.80
N SER A 22 -6.84 -20.42 5.93
CA SER A 22 -7.90 -20.13 4.94
C SER A 22 -7.34 -19.64 3.60
N ASP A 23 -6.20 -18.96 3.59
CA ASP A 23 -5.59 -18.39 2.38
C ASP A 23 -4.77 -19.44 1.60
N GLU A 24 -4.40 -20.58 2.22
CA GLU A 24 -3.81 -21.73 1.53
C GLU A 24 -4.74 -22.36 0.47
N ASP A 25 -6.06 -22.43 0.76
CA ASP A 25 -7.13 -22.79 -0.18
C ASP A 25 -8.47 -22.20 0.32
N THR A 26 -8.85 -21.07 -0.27
CA THR A 26 -10.05 -20.28 0.03
C THR A 26 -11.37 -21.04 -0.19
N ARG A 27 -11.34 -22.19 -0.87
CA ARG A 27 -12.52 -23.04 -1.11
C ARG A 27 -12.81 -24.00 0.05
N HIS A 28 -11.89 -24.15 0.99
CA HIS A 28 -11.99 -25.12 2.08
C HIS A 28 -12.95 -24.63 3.17
N SER A 29 -14.23 -25.05 3.08
CA SER A 29 -15.34 -24.59 3.94
C SER A 29 -15.03 -24.50 5.44
N GLU A 30 -14.38 -25.51 6.03
CA GLU A 30 -14.04 -25.47 7.47
C GLU A 30 -13.02 -24.38 7.86
N ARG A 31 -12.06 -24.09 6.97
CA ARG A 31 -11.04 -23.04 7.19
C ARG A 31 -11.65 -21.66 7.02
N TRP A 32 -12.52 -21.52 6.01
CA TRP A 32 -13.35 -20.33 5.83
C TRP A 32 -14.26 -20.06 7.04
N ALA A 33 -14.95 -21.09 7.54
CA ALA A 33 -15.77 -20.99 8.74
C ALA A 33 -14.95 -20.56 9.98
N ARG A 34 -13.72 -21.09 10.14
CA ARG A 34 -12.80 -20.68 11.20
C ARG A 34 -12.38 -19.20 11.06
N ARG A 35 -12.10 -18.72 9.84
CA ARG A 35 -11.81 -17.31 9.57
C ARG A 35 -12.96 -16.41 10.03
N LEU A 36 -14.20 -16.75 9.65
CA LEU A 36 -15.39 -16.03 10.08
C LEU A 36 -15.55 -16.02 11.61
N GLN A 37 -15.36 -17.17 12.27
CA GLN A 37 -15.43 -17.29 13.73
C GLN A 37 -14.40 -16.40 14.45
N VAL A 38 -13.18 -16.27 13.91
CA VAL A 38 -12.14 -15.42 14.49
C VAL A 38 -12.40 -13.93 14.20
N GLN A 39 -12.99 -13.58 13.06
CA GLN A 39 -13.48 -12.22 12.81
C GLN A 39 -14.59 -11.82 13.81
N ASP A 40 -15.57 -12.70 14.04
CA ASP A 40 -16.61 -12.52 15.07
C ASP A 40 -16.04 -12.39 16.48
N LEU A 41 -15.01 -13.18 16.81
CA LEU A 41 -14.32 -13.11 18.09
C LEU A 41 -13.58 -11.77 18.23
N GLY A 42 -12.88 -11.31 17.19
CA GLY A 42 -12.21 -10.02 17.18
C GLY A 42 -13.16 -8.86 17.42
N ALA A 43 -14.34 -8.88 16.78
CA ALA A 43 -15.40 -7.89 17.01
C ALA A 43 -15.89 -7.90 18.47
N LYS A 44 -16.08 -9.09 19.06
CA LYS A 44 -16.48 -9.24 20.47
C LYS A 44 -15.41 -8.76 21.45
N LEU A 45 -14.12 -9.04 21.19
CA LEU A 45 -13.00 -8.57 22.00
C LEU A 45 -12.85 -7.05 21.92
N ALA A 46 -12.93 -6.47 20.71
CA ALA A 46 -12.92 -5.02 20.52
C ALA A 46 -14.08 -4.34 21.26
N ALA A 47 -15.30 -4.90 21.20
CA ALA A 47 -16.43 -4.40 21.96
C ALA A 47 -16.21 -4.49 23.49
N ALA A 48 -15.69 -5.61 23.99
CA ALA A 48 -15.43 -5.82 25.42
C ALA A 48 -14.36 -4.88 26.00
N TRP A 49 -13.40 -4.44 25.19
CA TRP A 49 -12.34 -3.50 25.58
C TRP A 49 -12.57 -2.05 25.14
N SER A 50 -13.65 -1.76 24.40
CA SER A 50 -13.95 -0.43 23.82
C SER A 50 -13.98 0.72 24.84
N TRP A 51 -14.30 0.43 26.10
CA TRP A 51 -14.30 1.40 27.19
C TRP A 51 -12.91 1.91 27.59
N LEU A 52 -11.83 1.20 27.22
CA LEU A 52 -10.48 1.48 27.72
C LEU A 52 -9.92 2.81 27.17
N SER A 53 -9.87 2.98 25.85
CA SER A 53 -9.26 4.16 25.23
C SER A 53 -9.93 5.48 25.67
N PRO A 54 -11.28 5.61 25.72
CA PRO A 54 -11.93 6.80 26.26
C PRO A 54 -11.62 7.06 27.74
N ARG A 55 -11.48 6.01 28.56
CA ARG A 55 -11.10 6.16 29.97
C ARG A 55 -9.64 6.61 30.15
N LEU A 56 -8.73 6.14 29.31
CA LEU A 56 -7.33 6.58 29.31
C LEU A 56 -7.21 8.03 28.86
N ALA A 57 -7.92 8.43 27.81
CA ALA A 57 -8.00 9.81 27.35
C ALA A 57 -8.50 10.77 28.46
N GLN A 58 -9.53 10.37 29.22
CA GLN A 58 -10.08 11.13 30.34
C GLN A 58 -9.11 11.35 31.52
N LEU A 59 -8.00 10.62 31.61
CA LEU A 59 -6.99 10.85 32.65
C LEU A 59 -6.28 12.21 32.45
N GLY A 60 -6.05 12.59 31.19
CA GLY A 60 -5.24 13.74 30.83
C GLY A 60 -3.74 13.57 31.08
N GLU A 61 -2.95 14.41 30.41
CA GLU A 61 -1.48 14.34 30.37
C GLU A 61 -0.85 14.34 31.76
N GLN A 62 -1.23 15.30 32.62
CA GLN A 62 -0.68 15.44 33.96
C GLN A 62 -0.87 14.17 34.82
N ARG A 63 -2.00 13.46 34.67
CA ARG A 63 -2.25 12.24 35.43
C ARG A 63 -1.48 11.05 34.86
N VAL A 64 -1.36 10.96 33.54
CA VAL A 64 -0.59 9.90 32.87
C VAL A 64 0.90 10.02 33.22
N GLU A 65 1.50 11.21 33.11
CA GLU A 65 2.91 11.41 33.48
C GLU A 65 3.14 11.17 34.98
N ALA A 66 2.21 11.57 35.85
CA ALA A 66 2.30 11.26 37.29
C ALA A 66 2.23 9.75 37.58
N LEU A 67 1.42 8.98 36.84
CA LEU A 67 1.36 7.53 36.95
C LEU A 67 2.63 6.85 36.42
N LEU A 68 3.15 7.31 35.27
CA LEU A 68 4.40 6.81 34.68
C LEU A 68 5.62 7.06 35.61
N ALA A 69 5.63 8.16 36.34
CA ALA A 69 6.67 8.47 37.32
C ALA A 69 6.53 7.67 38.64
N GLN A 70 5.32 7.21 38.99
CA GLN A 70 5.03 6.49 40.24
C GLN A 70 5.15 4.97 40.10
N GLU A 71 4.82 4.42 38.93
CA GLU A 71 4.78 2.98 38.67
C GLU A 71 5.72 2.61 37.50
N PRO A 72 6.97 2.18 37.78
CA PRO A 72 7.92 1.75 36.75
C PRO A 72 7.39 0.64 35.84
N ALA A 73 6.44 -0.19 36.31
CA ALA A 73 5.80 -1.21 35.50
C ALA A 73 4.93 -0.64 34.35
N LEU A 74 4.64 0.65 34.32
CA LEU A 74 3.94 1.31 33.21
C LEU A 74 4.86 1.74 32.05
N ALA A 75 6.19 1.64 32.20
CA ALA A 75 7.14 2.05 31.17
C ALA A 75 6.92 1.32 29.83
N GLU A 76 6.55 0.03 29.87
CA GLU A 76 6.22 -0.79 28.68
C GLU A 76 4.96 -0.31 27.92
N PHE A 77 4.12 0.53 28.55
CA PHE A 77 2.89 1.08 27.97
C PHE A 77 2.95 2.61 27.75
N ALA A 78 4.11 3.24 27.98
CA ALA A 78 4.21 4.70 28.04
C ALA A 78 3.79 5.40 26.74
N PHE A 79 4.15 4.84 25.58
CA PHE A 79 3.73 5.37 24.28
C PHE A 79 2.21 5.30 24.10
N TYR A 80 1.62 4.10 24.27
CA TYR A 80 0.17 3.89 24.19
C TYR A 80 -0.63 4.79 25.15
N LEU A 81 -0.15 5.01 26.38
CA LEU A 81 -0.80 5.89 27.36
C LEU A 81 -0.79 7.37 26.92
N ARG A 82 0.35 7.85 26.41
CA ARG A 82 0.48 9.22 25.89
C ARG A 82 -0.34 9.43 24.63
N ASP A 83 -0.35 8.45 23.73
CA ASP A 83 -1.11 8.49 22.50
C ASP A 83 -2.64 8.43 22.75
N ALA A 84 -3.10 7.65 23.73
CA ALA A 84 -4.50 7.65 24.15
C ALA A 84 -4.94 9.04 24.70
N VAL A 85 -4.08 9.73 25.45
CA VAL A 85 -4.33 11.13 25.88
C VAL A 85 -4.39 12.08 24.69
N ARG A 86 -3.46 11.95 23.73
CA ARG A 86 -3.41 12.75 22.51
C ARG A 86 -4.71 12.63 21.71
N HIS A 87 -5.19 11.40 21.49
CA HIS A 87 -6.49 11.14 20.85
C HIS A 87 -7.68 11.73 21.63
N GLY A 88 -7.56 11.95 22.94
CA GLY A 88 -8.59 12.56 23.78
C GLY A 88 -9.07 13.94 23.32
N ALA A 89 -8.23 14.72 22.64
CA ALA A 89 -8.61 16.01 22.05
C ALA A 89 -9.69 15.87 20.94
N HIS A 90 -9.81 14.69 20.34
CA HIS A 90 -10.69 14.39 19.19
C HIS A 90 -11.76 13.33 19.50
N LEU A 91 -11.88 12.94 20.77
CA LEU A 91 -13.01 12.14 21.27
C LEU A 91 -14.26 13.01 21.46
N LEU A 92 -15.40 12.44 21.09
CA LEU A 92 -16.73 12.97 21.32
C LEU A 92 -17.28 12.51 22.69
N PRO A 93 -18.39 13.11 23.19
CA PRO A 93 -19.16 12.53 24.27
C PRO A 93 -19.56 11.06 23.97
N GLU A 94 -19.68 10.23 25.01
CA GLU A 94 -19.93 8.78 24.88
C GLU A 94 -21.15 8.44 24.00
N GLY A 95 -22.23 9.22 24.10
CA GLY A 95 -23.42 9.03 23.26
C GLY A 95 -23.18 9.34 21.78
N GLU A 96 -22.31 10.30 21.46
CA GLU A 96 -21.96 10.67 20.09
C GLU A 96 -20.96 9.67 19.47
N GLU A 97 -19.94 9.23 20.24
CA GLU A 97 -19.06 8.13 19.83
C GLU A 97 -19.86 6.86 19.51
N ARG A 98 -20.83 6.53 20.37
CA ARG A 98 -21.72 5.39 20.15
C ARG A 98 -22.54 5.53 18.86
N VAL A 99 -23.10 6.71 18.59
CA VAL A 99 -23.85 6.96 17.34
C VAL A 99 -22.95 6.82 16.12
N LEU A 100 -21.71 7.34 16.13
CA LEU A 100 -20.77 7.13 15.03
C LEU A 100 -20.41 5.64 14.86
N ALA A 101 -20.16 4.92 15.96
CA ALA A 101 -19.86 3.49 15.91
C ALA A 101 -21.02 2.67 15.32
N GLU A 102 -22.26 2.93 15.73
CA GLU A 102 -23.47 2.28 15.20
C GLU A 102 -23.72 2.65 13.72
N LEU A 103 -23.33 3.84 13.26
CA LEU A 103 -23.43 4.28 11.87
C LEU A 103 -22.24 3.86 10.99
N SER A 104 -21.14 3.34 11.54
CA SER A 104 -19.95 2.94 10.78
C SER A 104 -20.19 1.95 9.62
N PRO A 105 -21.17 1.01 9.67
CA PRO A 105 -21.50 0.17 8.51
C PRO A 105 -22.11 0.97 7.35
N VAL A 106 -22.87 2.04 7.66
CA VAL A 106 -23.42 2.96 6.66
C VAL A 106 -22.29 3.76 6.00
N GLY A 107 -21.31 4.22 6.79
CA GLY A 107 -20.10 4.88 6.29
C GLY A 107 -19.24 4.03 5.36
N ARG A 108 -19.24 2.70 5.55
CA ARG A 108 -18.55 1.72 4.68
C ARG A 108 -19.35 1.30 3.45
N ALA A 109 -20.68 1.50 3.45
CA ALA A 109 -21.55 1.08 2.36
C ALA A 109 -21.15 1.60 0.95
N PRO A 110 -20.63 2.83 0.76
CA PRO A 110 -20.21 3.29 -0.56
C PRO A 110 -19.04 2.51 -1.15
N TYR A 111 -18.08 2.09 -0.32
CA TYR A 111 -16.97 1.24 -0.79
C TYR A 111 -17.45 -0.18 -1.11
N ASN A 112 -18.36 -0.74 -0.30
CA ASN A 112 -18.98 -2.04 -0.60
C ASN A 112 -19.73 -2.00 -1.94
N LEU A 113 -20.48 -0.93 -2.22
CA LEU A 113 -21.17 -0.72 -3.50
C LEU A 113 -20.16 -0.63 -4.65
N TYR A 114 -19.09 0.15 -4.49
CA TYR A 114 -17.99 0.21 -5.45
C TYR A 114 -17.40 -1.18 -5.76
N GLN A 115 -17.12 -1.97 -4.73
CA GLN A 115 -16.55 -3.31 -4.89
C GLN A 115 -17.50 -4.28 -5.60
N VAL A 116 -18.78 -4.34 -5.20
CA VAL A 116 -19.78 -5.21 -5.85
C VAL A 116 -19.95 -4.83 -7.31
N LEU A 117 -20.13 -3.53 -7.59
CA LEU A 117 -20.37 -3.03 -8.93
C LEU A 117 -19.17 -3.30 -9.85
N THR A 118 -17.96 -2.97 -9.43
CA THR A 118 -16.75 -3.05 -10.27
C THR A 118 -16.14 -4.45 -10.39
N HIS A 119 -16.38 -5.36 -9.44
CA HIS A 119 -15.88 -6.74 -9.50
C HIS A 119 -16.88 -7.75 -10.05
N ALA A 120 -18.18 -7.58 -9.78
CA ALA A 120 -19.20 -8.58 -10.11
C ALA A 120 -20.18 -8.14 -11.21
N GLU A 121 -20.73 -6.92 -11.10
CA GLU A 121 -21.89 -6.51 -11.91
C GLU A 121 -21.53 -5.81 -13.23
N PHE A 122 -20.31 -5.27 -13.35
CA PHE A 122 -19.89 -4.52 -14.54
C PHE A 122 -20.00 -5.35 -15.83
N PRO A 123 -20.74 -4.86 -16.86
CA PRO A 123 -20.94 -5.55 -18.13
C PRO A 123 -19.72 -5.34 -19.05
N PHE A 124 -18.52 -5.61 -18.54
CA PHE A 124 -17.28 -5.52 -19.30
C PHE A 124 -17.40 -6.28 -20.63
N PRO A 125 -17.07 -5.66 -21.77
CA PRO A 125 -17.23 -6.28 -23.09
C PRO A 125 -16.14 -7.32 -23.35
N GLU A 126 -16.36 -8.16 -24.36
CA GLU A 126 -15.32 -9.01 -24.94
C GLU A 126 -14.56 -8.26 -26.04
N ILE A 127 -13.25 -8.52 -26.14
CA ILE A 127 -12.45 -8.20 -27.33
C ILE A 127 -11.94 -9.48 -27.98
N GLU A 128 -11.74 -9.43 -29.28
CA GLU A 128 -11.09 -10.49 -30.06
C GLU A 128 -9.59 -10.20 -30.20
N LEU A 129 -8.78 -11.16 -29.77
CA LEU A 129 -7.33 -11.17 -29.86
C LEU A 129 -6.86 -11.63 -31.27
N PRO A 130 -5.59 -11.39 -31.65
CA PRO A 130 -5.09 -11.75 -32.99
C PRO A 130 -5.11 -13.26 -33.33
N ASP A 131 -5.24 -14.13 -32.33
CA ASP A 131 -5.40 -15.58 -32.46
C ASP A 131 -6.88 -16.03 -32.59
N GLY A 132 -7.82 -15.08 -32.58
CA GLY A 132 -9.27 -15.33 -32.60
C GLY A 132 -9.85 -15.65 -31.21
N GLN A 133 -9.06 -15.65 -30.13
CA GLN A 133 -9.59 -15.82 -28.79
C GLN A 133 -10.42 -14.60 -28.38
N LYS A 134 -11.64 -14.83 -27.88
CA LYS A 134 -12.45 -13.80 -27.22
C LYS A 134 -12.12 -13.76 -25.74
N VAL A 135 -11.90 -12.55 -25.22
CA VAL A 135 -11.56 -12.30 -23.81
C VAL A 135 -12.40 -11.15 -23.29
N ARG A 136 -13.18 -11.42 -22.22
CA ARG A 136 -13.87 -10.37 -21.44
C ARG A 136 -12.82 -9.47 -20.77
N VAL A 137 -12.92 -8.17 -20.98
CA VAL A 137 -11.96 -7.18 -20.45
C VAL A 137 -12.36 -6.74 -19.05
N ASP A 138 -12.39 -7.68 -18.10
CA ASP A 138 -12.50 -7.38 -16.67
C ASP A 138 -11.17 -6.80 -16.11
N GLN A 139 -11.13 -6.50 -14.80
CA GLN A 139 -9.94 -5.88 -14.17
C GLN A 139 -8.68 -6.77 -14.24
N THR A 140 -8.84 -8.08 -14.09
CA THR A 140 -7.74 -9.06 -14.15
C THR A 140 -7.24 -9.20 -15.59
N ALA A 141 -8.18 -9.33 -16.54
CA ALA A 141 -7.85 -9.36 -17.95
C ALA A 141 -7.20 -8.04 -18.40
N TYR A 142 -7.69 -6.88 -17.98
CA TYR A 142 -7.13 -5.58 -18.31
C TYR A 142 -5.68 -5.44 -17.84
N THR A 143 -5.38 -5.89 -16.62
CA THR A 143 -4.02 -5.85 -16.06
C THR A 143 -3.03 -6.63 -16.93
N ARG A 144 -3.41 -7.79 -17.45
CA ARG A 144 -2.62 -8.57 -18.42
C ARG A 144 -2.59 -7.94 -19.83
N LEU A 145 -3.74 -7.47 -20.32
CA LEU A 145 -3.90 -7.02 -21.71
C LEU A 145 -3.26 -5.66 -22.00
N ARG A 146 -3.19 -4.75 -21.01
CA ARG A 146 -2.48 -3.45 -21.13
C ARG A 146 -0.96 -3.61 -21.26
N GLU A 147 -0.42 -4.80 -21.00
CA GLU A 147 1.01 -5.13 -21.04
C GLU A 147 1.37 -5.92 -22.31
N HIS A 148 0.35 -6.31 -23.09
CA HIS A 148 0.48 -7.10 -24.32
C HIS A 148 1.35 -6.39 -25.37
N ARG A 149 2.22 -7.14 -26.07
CA ARG A 149 3.19 -6.54 -27.02
C ARG A 149 2.52 -5.93 -28.25
N ASP A 150 1.44 -6.53 -28.77
CA ASP A 150 0.60 -5.92 -29.82
C ASP A 150 -0.12 -4.68 -29.28
N ARG A 151 0.15 -3.52 -29.89
CA ARG A 151 -0.45 -2.22 -29.55
C ARG A 151 -1.96 -2.17 -29.76
N SER A 152 -2.48 -2.88 -30.77
CA SER A 152 -3.91 -2.92 -31.06
C SER A 152 -4.70 -3.62 -29.96
N VAL A 153 -4.10 -4.63 -29.32
CA VAL A 153 -4.68 -5.31 -28.14
C VAL A 153 -4.72 -4.37 -26.95
N ARG A 154 -3.61 -3.64 -26.67
CA ARG A 154 -3.58 -2.66 -25.57
C ARG A 154 -4.60 -1.55 -25.74
N GLU A 155 -4.71 -1.01 -26.96
CA GLU A 155 -5.69 0.03 -27.28
C GLU A 155 -7.11 -0.49 -27.09
N LYS A 156 -7.48 -1.59 -27.78
CA LYS A 156 -8.80 -2.21 -27.64
C LYS A 156 -9.15 -2.47 -26.17
N ALA A 157 -8.25 -3.10 -25.41
CA ALA A 157 -8.47 -3.39 -23.99
C ALA A 157 -8.68 -2.10 -23.17
N THR A 158 -7.84 -1.08 -23.35
CA THR A 158 -7.92 0.17 -22.58
C THR A 158 -9.20 0.96 -22.90
N ARG A 159 -9.57 1.08 -24.18
CA ARG A 159 -10.83 1.74 -24.59
C ARG A 159 -12.06 0.97 -24.07
N SER A 160 -12.09 -0.35 -24.26
CA SER A 160 -13.17 -1.22 -23.76
C SER A 160 -13.33 -1.20 -22.24
N PHE A 161 -12.22 -1.15 -21.51
CA PHE A 161 -12.23 -1.10 -20.05
C PHE A 161 -12.80 0.23 -19.56
N PHE A 162 -12.22 1.36 -19.97
CA PHE A 162 -12.65 2.68 -19.51
C PHE A 162 -14.00 3.13 -20.05
N SER A 163 -14.48 2.61 -21.20
CA SER A 163 -15.85 2.88 -21.65
C SER A 163 -16.89 2.35 -20.67
N THR A 164 -16.62 1.20 -20.03
CA THR A 164 -17.46 0.64 -18.95
C THR A 164 -17.47 1.58 -17.74
N TYR A 165 -16.31 2.02 -17.26
CA TYR A 165 -16.23 2.99 -16.16
C TYR A 165 -16.90 4.33 -16.51
N GLN A 166 -16.78 4.80 -17.76
CA GLN A 166 -17.42 6.02 -18.23
C GLN A 166 -18.95 5.93 -18.25
N GLN A 167 -19.52 4.77 -18.56
CA GLN A 167 -20.96 4.50 -18.48
C GLN A 167 -21.49 4.63 -17.04
N PHE A 168 -20.71 4.16 -16.05
CA PHE A 168 -21.10 4.15 -14.64
C PHE A 168 -20.51 5.30 -13.80
N ALA A 169 -19.82 6.25 -14.43
CA ALA A 169 -19.10 7.35 -13.76
C ALA A 169 -19.97 8.15 -12.77
N ARG A 170 -21.27 8.32 -13.06
CA ARG A 170 -22.22 8.99 -12.14
C ARG A 170 -22.52 8.18 -10.89
N THR A 171 -22.71 6.87 -11.03
CA THR A 171 -22.92 5.94 -9.89
C THR A 171 -21.70 5.89 -8.99
N LEU A 172 -20.51 5.80 -9.60
CA LEU A 172 -19.22 5.79 -8.90
C LEU A 172 -18.94 7.14 -8.21
N ALA A 173 -19.38 8.25 -8.83
CA ALA A 173 -19.29 9.58 -8.22
C ALA A 173 -20.18 9.70 -6.98
N CYS A 174 -21.43 9.22 -7.03
CA CYS A 174 -22.31 9.19 -5.85
C CYS A 174 -21.71 8.36 -4.70
N ALA A 175 -21.05 7.23 -5.01
CA ALA A 175 -20.36 6.43 -4.01
C ALA A 175 -19.15 7.16 -3.41
N LEU A 176 -18.30 7.77 -4.24
CA LEU A 176 -17.14 8.53 -3.76
C LEU A 176 -17.58 9.78 -2.97
N ASP A 177 -18.58 10.52 -3.44
CA ASP A 177 -19.15 11.69 -2.74
C ASP A 177 -19.69 11.31 -1.34
N ALA A 178 -20.44 10.21 -1.24
CA ALA A 178 -20.92 9.71 0.05
C ALA A 178 -19.78 9.30 1.00
N HIS A 179 -18.72 8.67 0.48
CA HIS A 179 -17.54 8.30 1.25
C HIS A 179 -16.78 9.54 1.78
N VAL A 180 -16.44 10.47 0.88
CA VAL A 180 -15.69 11.69 1.21
C VAL A 180 -16.49 12.58 2.16
N ARG A 181 -17.81 12.72 1.97
CA ARG A 181 -18.68 13.46 2.89
C ARG A 181 -18.80 12.81 4.27
N HIS A 182 -18.79 11.48 4.34
CA HIS A 182 -18.76 10.77 5.61
C HIS A 182 -17.47 11.08 6.37
N GLN A 183 -16.30 10.89 5.76
CA GLN A 183 -15.02 11.20 6.40
C GLN A 183 -14.88 12.68 6.79
N ALA A 184 -15.23 13.61 5.90
CA ALA A 184 -15.20 15.05 6.21
C ALA A 184 -16.19 15.44 7.33
N THR A 185 -17.33 14.75 7.43
CA THR A 185 -18.27 14.93 8.54
C THR A 185 -17.70 14.42 9.85
N GLU A 186 -17.08 13.24 9.87
CA GLU A 186 -16.42 12.71 11.07
C GLU A 186 -15.25 13.59 11.51
N ALA A 187 -14.40 14.04 10.58
CA ALA A 187 -13.30 14.96 10.86
C ALA A 187 -13.79 16.23 11.55
N ARG A 188 -14.83 16.87 10.99
CA ARG A 188 -15.45 18.08 11.56
C ARG A 188 -16.11 17.83 12.91
N LEU A 189 -16.82 16.71 13.10
CA LEU A 189 -17.40 16.35 14.40
C LEU A 189 -16.31 16.17 15.45
N ARG A 190 -15.24 15.45 15.10
CA ARG A 190 -14.04 15.22 15.93
C ARG A 190 -13.12 16.45 16.06
N ARG A 191 -13.58 17.63 15.65
CA ARG A 191 -12.92 18.93 15.83
C ARG A 191 -11.56 19.06 15.11
N PHE A 192 -11.34 18.32 14.04
CA PHE A 192 -10.23 18.57 13.13
C PHE A 192 -10.53 19.78 12.22
N ALA A 193 -9.49 20.50 11.82
CA ALA A 193 -9.55 21.64 10.91
C ALA A 193 -9.74 21.21 9.44
N SER A 194 -9.25 20.02 9.08
CA SER A 194 -9.41 19.43 7.74
C SER A 194 -9.53 17.91 7.82
N SER A 195 -10.03 17.28 6.76
CA SER A 195 -10.03 15.83 6.59
C SER A 195 -8.60 15.28 6.43
N LEU A 196 -7.68 16.09 5.90
CA LEU A 196 -6.26 15.76 5.81
C LEU A 196 -5.63 15.68 7.21
N GLU A 197 -5.86 16.67 8.06
CA GLU A 197 -5.41 16.64 9.47
C GLU A 197 -5.95 15.41 10.18
N ALA A 198 -7.25 15.12 10.05
CA ALA A 198 -7.88 13.95 10.66
C ALA A 198 -7.26 12.61 10.22
N ALA A 199 -6.90 12.47 8.95
CA ALA A 199 -6.29 11.25 8.41
C ALA A 199 -4.79 11.11 8.71
N LEU A 200 -4.08 12.23 8.86
CA LEU A 200 -2.65 12.24 9.23
C LEU A 200 -2.44 12.12 10.76
N PHE A 201 -3.42 12.54 11.55
CA PHE A 201 -3.34 12.58 13.01
C PHE A 201 -3.00 11.24 13.67
N PRO A 202 -3.54 10.06 13.30
CA PRO A 202 -3.22 8.81 13.99
C PRO A 202 -1.70 8.53 14.03
N ASN A 203 -0.99 8.85 12.95
CA ASN A 203 0.46 8.69 12.83
C ASN A 203 1.27 9.95 13.22
N ALA A 204 0.62 10.98 13.78
CA ALA A 204 1.19 12.29 14.11
C ALA A 204 1.95 12.99 12.96
N ILE A 205 1.57 12.70 11.70
CA ILE A 205 2.23 13.27 10.51
C ILE A 205 1.80 14.74 10.32
N PRO A 206 2.72 15.71 10.23
CA PRO A 206 2.34 17.08 9.91
C PRO A 206 1.85 17.22 8.46
N GLU A 207 0.78 18.00 8.21
CA GLU A 207 0.29 18.31 6.85
C GLU A 207 1.39 18.86 5.93
N ALA A 208 2.39 19.53 6.51
CA ALA A 208 3.58 20.01 5.80
C ALA A 208 4.38 18.91 5.08
N VAL A 209 4.34 17.65 5.54
CA VAL A 209 4.96 16.48 4.89
C VAL A 209 4.19 16.14 3.61
N TYR A 210 2.87 16.02 3.69
CA TYR A 210 1.99 15.73 2.55
C TYR A 210 2.10 16.83 1.48
N HIS A 211 2.00 18.10 1.88
CA HIS A 211 2.15 19.21 0.94
C HIS A 211 3.58 19.36 0.39
N ARG A 212 4.62 18.92 1.13
CA ARG A 212 5.99 18.87 0.59
C ARG A 212 6.11 17.78 -0.47
N LEU A 213 5.61 16.57 -0.21
CA LEU A 213 5.59 15.48 -1.20
C LEU A 213 5.02 15.98 -2.53
N LEU A 214 3.83 16.59 -2.52
CA LEU A 214 3.18 17.06 -3.76
C LEU A 214 4.04 18.08 -4.50
N ARG A 215 4.58 19.09 -3.80
CA ARG A 215 5.44 20.12 -4.42
C ARG A 215 6.72 19.54 -5.00
N GLU A 216 7.42 18.66 -4.29
CA GLU A 216 8.67 18.08 -4.81
C GLU A 216 8.40 17.09 -5.96
N ALA A 217 7.33 16.30 -5.90
CA ALA A 217 6.92 15.43 -7.00
C ALA A 217 6.54 16.23 -8.26
N GLU A 218 5.88 17.38 -8.09
CA GLU A 218 5.60 18.33 -9.17
C GLU A 218 6.89 18.94 -9.76
N ASN A 219 7.83 19.38 -8.91
CA ASN A 219 9.15 19.87 -9.32
C ASN A 219 9.94 18.82 -10.14
N LEU A 220 9.69 17.53 -9.90
CA LEU A 220 10.36 16.41 -10.55
C LEU A 220 9.66 15.92 -11.85
N LEU A 221 8.52 16.52 -12.25
CA LEU A 221 7.84 16.20 -13.52
C LEU A 221 8.74 16.21 -14.76
N PRO A 222 9.77 17.09 -14.91
CA PRO A 222 10.70 17.01 -16.04
C PRO A 222 11.46 15.68 -16.14
N LEU A 223 11.69 14.97 -15.03
CA LEU A 223 12.29 13.63 -15.03
C LEU A 223 11.30 12.57 -15.49
N LEU A 224 10.04 12.65 -15.05
CA LEU A 224 8.95 11.79 -15.53
C LEU A 224 8.70 11.98 -17.03
N HIS A 225 8.73 13.22 -17.52
CA HIS A 225 8.61 13.56 -18.93
C HIS A 225 9.79 13.01 -19.75
N ARG A 226 11.02 13.09 -19.21
CA ARG A 226 12.20 12.44 -19.80
C ARG A 226 12.05 10.91 -19.86
N LEU A 227 11.45 10.27 -18.84
CA LEU A 227 11.14 8.84 -18.86
C LEU A 227 10.19 8.47 -20.00
N PHE A 228 9.10 9.24 -20.21
CA PHE A 228 8.20 9.00 -21.35
C PHE A 228 8.89 9.22 -22.71
N ALA A 229 9.76 10.22 -22.83
CA ALA A 229 10.57 10.42 -24.03
C ALA A 229 11.52 9.24 -24.32
N LEU A 230 12.12 8.64 -23.28
CA LEU A 230 12.91 7.41 -23.39
C LEU A 230 12.03 6.21 -23.81
N ARG A 231 10.85 6.04 -23.22
CA ARG A 231 9.90 4.97 -23.57
C ARG A 231 9.47 5.04 -25.03
N ARG A 232 9.06 6.22 -25.50
CA ARG A 232 8.78 6.50 -26.92
C ARG A 232 9.93 6.03 -27.81
N LYS A 233 11.17 6.36 -27.45
CA LYS A 233 12.35 6.00 -28.24
C LYS A 233 12.59 4.49 -28.30
N ALA A 234 12.53 3.79 -27.16
CA ALA A 234 12.82 2.34 -27.14
C ALA A 234 11.72 1.50 -27.78
N LEU A 235 10.45 1.91 -27.64
CA LEU A 235 9.32 1.24 -28.31
C LEU A 235 9.20 1.59 -29.81
N GLY A 236 9.87 2.65 -30.28
CA GLY A 236 9.69 3.18 -31.63
C GLY A 236 8.31 3.79 -31.89
N ILE A 237 7.56 4.14 -30.84
CA ILE A 237 6.17 4.60 -30.93
C ILE A 237 6.09 6.12 -30.76
N SER A 238 5.61 6.82 -31.79
CA SER A 238 5.30 8.26 -31.71
C SER A 238 3.98 8.57 -32.45
N PRO A 239 2.98 9.20 -31.81
CA PRO A 239 2.95 9.58 -30.39
C PRO A 239 2.81 8.37 -29.46
N LEU A 240 3.39 8.47 -28.27
CA LEU A 240 3.20 7.52 -27.17
C LEU A 240 1.83 7.77 -26.54
N ALA A 241 0.96 6.77 -26.47
CA ALA A 241 -0.39 6.91 -25.92
C ALA A 241 -0.46 6.41 -24.47
N PHE A 242 -1.54 6.75 -23.76
CA PHE A 242 -1.80 6.25 -22.40
C PHE A 242 -1.78 4.71 -22.32
N PHE A 243 -2.31 4.02 -23.32
CA PHE A 243 -2.28 2.55 -23.42
C PHE A 243 -0.90 1.97 -23.82
N ASP A 244 0.13 2.80 -24.00
CA ASP A 244 1.52 2.36 -24.16
C ASP A 244 2.34 2.48 -22.86
N LEU A 245 1.74 2.93 -21.75
CA LEU A 245 2.45 3.18 -20.48
C LEU A 245 2.70 1.93 -19.62
N TYR A 246 2.19 0.77 -20.00
CA TYR A 246 2.34 -0.48 -19.24
C TYR A 246 3.00 -1.61 -20.02
N VAL A 247 3.16 -1.47 -21.35
CA VAL A 247 3.94 -2.45 -22.11
C VAL A 247 5.40 -2.48 -21.62
N PRO A 248 5.99 -3.67 -21.42
CA PRO A 248 7.43 -3.80 -21.24
C PRO A 248 8.15 -3.26 -22.47
N TRP A 249 9.23 -2.51 -22.25
CA TRP A 249 9.92 -1.73 -23.29
C TRP A 249 11.37 -2.15 -23.53
N GLY A 250 11.82 -3.20 -22.84
CA GLY A 250 12.88 -4.11 -23.29
C GLY A 250 12.31 -5.48 -23.68
N GLU A 251 13.14 -6.33 -24.28
CA GLU A 251 12.90 -7.78 -24.30
C GLU A 251 13.03 -8.33 -22.87
N ASP A 252 12.30 -9.40 -22.54
CA ASP A 252 12.52 -10.10 -21.27
C ASP A 252 13.74 -11.02 -21.43
N SER A 253 14.91 -10.41 -21.24
CA SER A 253 16.21 -11.08 -21.33
C SER A 253 16.75 -11.51 -19.97
N PHE A 254 16.04 -11.24 -18.89
CA PHE A 254 16.43 -11.70 -17.55
C PHE A 254 16.20 -13.21 -17.40
N GLY A 255 15.12 -13.71 -18.02
CA GLY A 255 14.79 -15.13 -18.05
C GLY A 255 14.13 -15.64 -16.76
N GLU A 256 13.84 -16.94 -16.73
CA GLU A 256 13.18 -17.59 -15.60
C GLU A 256 14.16 -17.80 -14.43
N VAL A 257 13.78 -17.30 -13.26
CA VAL A 257 14.54 -17.41 -12.01
C VAL A 257 13.92 -18.51 -11.14
N THR A 258 14.70 -19.54 -10.80
CA THR A 258 14.23 -20.55 -9.83
C THR A 258 14.05 -19.94 -8.44
N LEU A 259 13.21 -20.53 -7.60
CA LEU A 259 13.03 -20.07 -6.22
C LEU A 259 14.35 -20.12 -5.44
N GLU A 260 15.18 -21.12 -5.70
CA GLU A 260 16.52 -21.27 -5.13
C GLU A 260 17.42 -20.09 -5.52
N ARG A 261 17.45 -19.70 -6.81
CA ARG A 261 18.24 -18.54 -7.23
C ARG A 261 17.65 -17.22 -6.71
N ALA A 262 16.33 -17.13 -6.54
CA ALA A 262 15.70 -15.97 -5.91
C ALA A 262 16.12 -15.83 -4.43
N ARG A 263 16.18 -16.94 -3.66
CA ARG A 263 16.72 -16.95 -2.29
C ARG A 263 18.17 -16.45 -2.24
N GLU A 264 19.03 -16.94 -3.15
CA GLU A 264 20.42 -16.50 -3.25
C GLU A 264 20.53 -15.00 -3.56
N LEU A 265 19.77 -14.51 -4.56
CA LEU A 265 19.73 -13.09 -4.91
C LEU A 265 19.29 -12.19 -3.75
N LEU A 266 18.32 -12.61 -2.93
CA LEU A 266 17.95 -11.88 -1.71
C LEU A 266 19.10 -11.85 -0.70
N VAL A 267 19.75 -12.98 -0.42
CA VAL A 267 20.88 -13.03 0.54
C VAL A 267 22.07 -12.19 0.05
N GLU A 268 22.40 -12.26 -1.23
CA GLU A 268 23.47 -11.46 -1.85
C GLU A 268 23.16 -9.96 -1.77
N SER A 269 21.99 -9.54 -2.26
CA SER A 269 21.61 -8.12 -2.40
C SER A 269 21.34 -7.41 -1.07
N LEU A 270 20.85 -8.14 -0.06
CA LEU A 270 20.54 -7.60 1.26
C LEU A 270 21.73 -7.68 2.25
N SER A 271 22.84 -8.30 1.86
CA SER A 271 24.08 -8.34 2.65
C SER A 271 24.62 -6.97 3.13
N PRO A 272 24.41 -5.81 2.45
CA PRO A 272 24.80 -4.50 2.98
C PRO A 272 24.08 -4.12 4.29
N LEU A 273 22.94 -4.74 4.60
CA LEU A 273 22.19 -4.57 5.85
C LEU A 273 22.86 -5.26 7.06
N GLY A 274 23.93 -6.03 6.83
CA GLY A 274 24.78 -6.59 7.88
C GLY A 274 24.32 -7.94 8.41
N GLU A 275 25.11 -8.46 9.36
CA GLU A 275 25.01 -9.83 9.87
C GLU A 275 23.66 -10.14 10.52
N GLU A 276 23.16 -9.25 11.38
CA GLU A 276 21.89 -9.44 12.10
C GLU A 276 20.68 -9.54 11.16
N TYR A 277 20.61 -8.67 10.14
CA TYR A 277 19.56 -8.73 9.12
C TYR A 277 19.70 -10.00 8.29
N SER A 278 20.94 -10.33 7.88
CA SER A 278 21.24 -11.53 7.09
C SER A 278 20.88 -12.81 7.83
N GLN A 279 21.11 -12.88 9.15
CA GLN A 279 20.78 -14.03 9.99
C GLN A 279 19.27 -14.29 10.01
N VAL A 280 18.47 -13.26 10.29
CA VAL A 280 16.99 -13.37 10.32
C VAL A 280 16.44 -13.76 8.95
N LEU A 281 16.97 -13.17 7.88
CA LEU A 281 16.62 -13.51 6.50
C LEU A 281 16.93 -14.99 6.17
N GLN A 282 18.14 -15.46 6.49
CA GLN A 282 18.56 -16.85 6.22
C GLN A 282 17.77 -17.86 7.05
N GLU A 283 17.51 -17.55 8.34
CA GLU A 283 16.67 -18.34 9.23
C GLU A 283 15.27 -18.53 8.61
N GLY A 284 14.65 -17.46 8.12
CA GLY A 284 13.32 -17.53 7.52
C GLY A 284 13.27 -18.20 6.15
N LEU A 285 14.23 -17.92 5.26
CA LEU A 285 14.29 -18.51 3.92
C LEU A 285 14.49 -20.04 3.95
N GLY A 286 15.16 -20.55 4.99
CA GLY A 286 15.33 -21.98 5.26
C GLY A 286 14.30 -22.59 6.22
N GLY A 287 13.67 -21.79 7.08
CA GLY A 287 12.83 -22.23 8.20
C GLY A 287 11.35 -22.50 7.89
N GLY A 288 10.94 -22.47 6.63
CA GLY A 288 9.56 -22.76 6.23
C GLY A 288 8.55 -21.62 6.51
N TRP A 289 9.01 -20.38 6.65
CA TRP A 289 8.15 -19.22 6.90
C TRP A 289 7.31 -18.81 5.67
N MET A 290 7.60 -19.38 4.48
CA MET A 290 7.08 -18.93 3.20
C MET A 290 6.30 -20.02 2.45
N ASP A 291 5.13 -19.67 1.94
CA ASP A 291 4.34 -20.46 0.97
C ASP A 291 4.48 -19.83 -0.44
N PRO A 292 5.41 -20.32 -1.29
CA PRO A 292 5.88 -19.57 -2.46
C PRO A 292 5.00 -19.71 -3.71
N TYR A 293 4.46 -20.89 -3.99
CA TYR A 293 3.95 -21.21 -5.33
C TYR A 293 2.43 -20.99 -5.47
N PRO A 294 1.95 -20.56 -6.66
CA PRO A 294 0.52 -20.50 -6.95
C PRO A 294 -0.09 -21.91 -7.06
N ARG A 295 -1.33 -22.06 -6.61
CA ARG A 295 -2.13 -23.29 -6.75
C ARG A 295 -3.63 -22.97 -6.77
N PRO A 296 -4.48 -23.82 -7.37
CA PRO A 296 -5.93 -23.59 -7.43
C PRO A 296 -6.52 -23.35 -6.03
N GLY A 297 -7.26 -22.26 -5.87
CA GLY A 297 -7.91 -21.88 -4.60
C GLY A 297 -7.05 -21.08 -3.62
N LYS A 298 -5.71 -21.03 -3.79
CA LYS A 298 -4.84 -20.17 -2.96
C LYS A 298 -5.20 -18.70 -3.16
N ARG A 299 -5.08 -17.90 -2.10
CA ARG A 299 -5.22 -16.44 -2.16
C ARG A 299 -4.22 -15.85 -3.16
N SER A 300 -4.71 -14.96 -4.02
CA SER A 300 -3.92 -14.24 -5.02
C SER A 300 -3.05 -13.13 -4.41
N GLY A 301 -2.02 -12.72 -5.15
CA GLY A 301 -1.10 -11.64 -4.75
C GLY A 301 0.05 -12.14 -3.87
N ALA A 302 0.56 -11.27 -3.02
CA ALA A 302 1.55 -11.58 -1.99
C ALA A 302 1.19 -10.82 -0.70
N TYR A 303 1.69 -11.30 0.45
CA TYR A 303 1.69 -10.56 1.71
C TYR A 303 2.62 -11.21 2.74
N CYS A 304 3.01 -10.43 3.74
CA CYS A 304 3.58 -10.88 5.00
C CYS A 304 2.59 -10.66 6.15
N THR A 305 2.63 -11.52 7.17
CA THR A 305 1.90 -11.38 8.44
C THR A 305 2.85 -11.61 9.60
N GLY A 306 2.89 -10.67 10.54
CA GLY A 306 3.81 -10.61 11.70
C GLY A 306 3.09 -10.44 13.05
N GLU A 307 1.76 -10.37 13.03
CA GLU A 307 0.88 -10.06 14.18
C GLU A 307 0.88 -11.18 15.25
N ALA A 308 1.35 -12.38 14.90
CA ALA A 308 1.56 -13.49 15.83
C ALA A 308 2.90 -13.32 16.56
N TYR A 309 3.01 -12.28 17.40
CA TYR A 309 4.22 -11.81 18.09
C TYR A 309 5.18 -12.88 18.65
N ASP A 310 4.64 -13.98 19.21
CA ASP A 310 5.41 -15.06 19.83
C ASP A 310 6.02 -16.08 18.86
N VAL A 311 5.80 -15.93 17.56
CA VAL A 311 6.34 -16.79 16.51
C VAL A 311 6.95 -15.94 15.40
N HIS A 312 7.65 -16.61 14.49
CA HIS A 312 8.14 -15.97 13.29
C HIS A 312 6.97 -15.49 12.40
N PRO A 313 7.18 -14.45 11.57
CA PRO A 313 6.20 -14.04 10.56
C PRO A 313 6.00 -15.14 9.51
N TYR A 314 4.93 -15.01 8.74
CA TYR A 314 4.63 -15.85 7.58
C TYR A 314 4.53 -15.01 6.31
N VAL A 315 5.05 -15.55 5.20
CA VAL A 315 5.05 -14.93 3.87
C VAL A 315 4.23 -15.80 2.91
N LEU A 316 3.29 -15.21 2.20
CA LEU A 316 2.58 -15.86 1.09
C LEU A 316 2.97 -15.19 -0.22
N LEU A 317 3.43 -15.97 -1.20
CA LEU A 317 3.70 -15.50 -2.56
C LEU A 317 2.88 -16.29 -3.58
N ASN A 318 2.83 -15.78 -4.81
CA ASN A 318 2.43 -16.52 -6.01
C ASN A 318 3.58 -16.47 -7.05
N PHE A 319 4.75 -16.96 -6.64
CA PHE A 319 6.01 -16.93 -7.38
C PHE A 319 5.94 -17.75 -8.68
N HIS A 320 6.32 -17.13 -9.79
CA HIS A 320 6.28 -17.73 -11.14
C HIS A 320 7.56 -17.45 -11.96
N GLY A 321 8.68 -17.17 -11.28
CA GLY A 321 10.02 -17.10 -11.87
C GLY A 321 10.36 -15.83 -12.65
N SER A 322 9.47 -14.83 -12.73
CA SER A 322 9.77 -13.53 -13.33
C SER A 322 10.65 -12.65 -12.42
N LEU A 323 11.33 -11.64 -12.96
CA LEU A 323 12.01 -10.61 -12.15
C LEU A 323 11.03 -9.92 -11.19
N ASP A 324 9.78 -9.73 -11.60
CA ASP A 324 8.69 -9.23 -10.77
C ASP A 324 8.37 -10.16 -9.59
N SER A 325 8.43 -11.49 -9.78
CA SER A 325 8.32 -12.47 -8.68
C SER A 325 9.48 -12.35 -7.68
N VAL A 326 10.70 -12.05 -8.15
CA VAL A 326 11.87 -11.84 -7.28
C VAL A 326 11.78 -10.51 -6.53
N ALA A 327 11.32 -9.45 -7.18
CA ALA A 327 11.06 -8.16 -6.55
C ALA A 327 9.96 -8.25 -5.49
N THR A 328 8.84 -8.91 -5.80
CA THR A 328 7.76 -9.22 -4.86
C THR A 328 8.28 -10.05 -3.67
N MET A 329 9.15 -11.04 -3.92
CA MET A 329 9.79 -11.80 -2.85
C MET A 329 10.67 -10.89 -1.97
N ALA A 330 11.48 -10.00 -2.54
CA ALA A 330 12.29 -9.04 -1.78
C ALA A 330 11.43 -8.07 -0.94
N HIS A 331 10.31 -7.61 -1.50
CA HIS A 331 9.32 -6.76 -0.84
C HIS A 331 8.76 -7.43 0.43
N GLU A 332 8.18 -8.63 0.30
CA GLU A 332 7.60 -9.34 1.45
C GLU A 332 8.64 -9.76 2.49
N TRP A 333 9.87 -10.09 2.07
CA TRP A 333 10.96 -10.34 3.01
C TRP A 333 11.43 -9.08 3.74
N GLY A 334 11.12 -7.88 3.25
CA GLY A 334 11.31 -6.63 3.99
C GLY A 334 10.35 -6.53 5.17
N HIS A 335 9.07 -6.79 4.92
CA HIS A 335 8.05 -6.88 5.97
C HIS A 335 8.38 -7.99 6.97
N ALA A 336 8.79 -9.17 6.51
CA ALA A 336 9.12 -10.30 7.38
C ALA A 336 10.30 -10.00 8.31
N VAL A 337 11.42 -9.48 7.79
CA VAL A 337 12.57 -9.14 8.65
C VAL A 337 12.25 -7.95 9.56
N HIS A 338 11.45 -6.97 9.11
CA HIS A 338 10.98 -5.87 9.95
C HIS A 338 10.14 -6.39 11.14
N SER A 339 9.12 -7.23 10.89
CA SER A 339 8.32 -7.87 11.95
C SER A 339 9.17 -8.71 12.91
N ALA A 340 10.11 -9.51 12.39
CA ALA A 340 10.97 -10.34 13.21
C ALA A 340 11.95 -9.52 14.09
N LEU A 341 12.43 -8.37 13.60
CA LEU A 341 13.26 -7.44 14.40
C LEU A 341 12.42 -6.66 15.41
N ALA A 342 11.25 -6.14 15.02
CA ALA A 342 10.36 -5.42 15.92
C ALA A 342 9.89 -6.33 17.08
N ASN A 343 9.40 -7.53 16.78
CA ASN A 343 8.96 -8.50 17.79
C ASN A 343 10.11 -8.95 18.74
N ARG A 344 11.36 -8.95 18.25
CA ARG A 344 12.56 -9.31 19.04
C ARG A 344 13.03 -8.19 19.97
N TYR A 345 12.86 -6.92 19.59
CA TYR A 345 13.42 -5.77 20.30
C TYR A 345 12.37 -4.92 21.05
N GLN A 346 11.08 -5.07 20.75
CA GLN A 346 9.98 -4.37 21.42
C GLN A 346 9.12 -5.34 22.24
N PRO A 347 8.57 -4.90 23.39
CA PRO A 347 7.44 -5.60 24.01
C PRO A 347 6.21 -5.52 23.10
N TYR A 348 5.28 -6.47 23.23
CA TYR A 348 4.06 -6.53 22.40
C TYR A 348 3.31 -5.18 22.20
N PRO A 349 3.15 -4.29 23.20
CA PRO A 349 2.46 -3.01 23.04
C PRO A 349 3.10 -2.02 22.06
N THR A 350 4.37 -2.21 21.69
CA THR A 350 5.12 -1.32 20.78
C THR A 350 5.80 -2.05 19.63
N ALA A 351 5.49 -3.34 19.42
CA ALA A 351 6.06 -4.14 18.34
C ALA A 351 5.38 -3.88 16.98
N GLU A 352 4.07 -3.68 16.97
CA GLU A 352 3.32 -3.31 15.76
C GLU A 352 3.69 -1.90 15.30
N TYR A 353 4.11 -1.76 14.04
CA TYR A 353 4.50 -0.49 13.42
C TYR A 353 3.45 -0.03 12.40
N PRO A 354 3.27 1.29 12.18
CA PRO A 354 2.33 1.79 11.19
C PRO A 354 2.77 1.44 9.76
N ILE A 355 1.79 1.31 8.85
CA ILE A 355 2.01 0.95 7.43
C ILE A 355 3.04 1.86 6.74
N PHE A 356 3.06 3.14 7.11
CA PHE A 356 4.06 4.11 6.64
C PHE A 356 5.52 3.64 6.85
N LEU A 357 5.83 2.95 7.97
CA LEU A 357 7.16 2.38 8.21
C LEU A 357 7.33 1.00 7.57
N ALA A 358 6.25 0.23 7.43
CA ALA A 358 6.27 -1.08 6.77
C ALA A 358 6.82 -0.95 5.33
N GLU A 359 6.26 -0.02 4.56
CA GLU A 359 6.63 0.21 3.15
C GLU A 359 8.06 0.74 2.95
N ILE A 360 8.69 1.31 4.00
CA ILE A 360 10.12 1.69 3.92
C ILE A 360 11.00 0.44 3.87
N ALA A 361 10.67 -0.60 4.65
CA ALA A 361 11.47 -1.81 4.73
C ALA A 361 11.37 -2.67 3.45
N SER A 362 10.16 -2.83 2.93
CA SER A 362 9.90 -3.61 1.71
C SER A 362 10.50 -2.95 0.46
N THR A 363 10.23 -1.66 0.23
CA THR A 363 10.77 -0.94 -0.94
C THR A 363 12.29 -0.73 -0.85
N LEU A 364 12.90 -0.75 0.34
CA LEU A 364 14.35 -0.74 0.47
C LEU A 364 14.96 -2.05 -0.03
N ASN A 365 14.35 -3.20 0.28
CA ASN A 365 14.84 -4.48 -0.20
C ASN A 365 14.78 -4.58 -1.73
N GLU A 366 13.68 -4.14 -2.34
CA GLU A 366 13.58 -4.01 -3.80
C GLU A 366 14.69 -3.11 -4.37
N THR A 367 14.91 -1.94 -3.74
CA THR A 367 15.94 -0.99 -4.17
C THR A 367 17.35 -1.58 -4.08
N LEU A 368 17.66 -2.32 -3.01
CA LEU A 368 18.93 -3.04 -2.87
C LEU A 368 19.07 -4.19 -3.88
N LEU A 369 18.00 -4.94 -4.15
CA LEU A 369 17.96 -5.98 -5.18
C LEU A 369 18.32 -5.41 -6.55
N PHE A 370 17.66 -4.33 -6.99
CA PHE A 370 17.98 -3.71 -8.29
C PHE A 370 19.39 -3.14 -8.34
N HIS A 371 19.88 -2.51 -7.27
CA HIS A 371 21.27 -2.05 -7.20
C HIS A 371 22.30 -3.18 -7.21
N HIS A 372 21.98 -4.35 -6.64
CA HIS A 372 22.83 -5.54 -6.72
C HIS A 372 22.87 -6.11 -8.15
N LEU A 373 21.69 -6.30 -8.77
CA LEU A 373 21.59 -6.77 -10.15
C LEU A 373 22.37 -5.87 -11.12
N LEU A 374 22.22 -4.55 -11.02
CA LEU A 374 22.92 -3.58 -11.88
C LEU A 374 24.44 -3.47 -11.60
N ARG A 375 24.95 -4.08 -10.52
CA ARG A 375 26.39 -4.24 -10.26
C ARG A 375 26.93 -5.59 -10.71
N GLY A 376 26.04 -6.55 -10.98
CA GLY A 376 26.38 -7.90 -11.43
C GLY A 376 26.75 -7.96 -12.92
N PRO A 377 27.21 -9.13 -13.40
CA PRO A 377 27.51 -9.35 -14.81
C PRO A 377 26.21 -9.55 -15.62
N LEU A 378 25.57 -8.44 -16.00
CA LEU A 378 24.44 -8.43 -16.93
C LEU A 378 24.94 -8.15 -18.36
N ASP A 379 24.29 -8.76 -19.36
CA ASP A 379 24.39 -8.27 -20.73
C ASP A 379 23.60 -6.95 -20.91
N LYS A 380 23.78 -6.27 -22.05
CA LYS A 380 23.14 -4.96 -22.31
C LYS A 380 21.62 -5.02 -22.38
N GLY A 381 21.04 -6.15 -22.80
CA GLY A 381 19.60 -6.37 -22.79
C GLY A 381 19.10 -6.53 -21.36
N GLN A 382 19.77 -7.36 -20.57
CA GLN A 382 19.46 -7.58 -19.14
C GLN A 382 19.59 -6.29 -18.32
N GLU A 383 20.66 -5.52 -18.51
CA GLU A 383 20.86 -4.20 -17.89
C GLU A 383 19.71 -3.26 -18.25
N LEU A 384 19.34 -3.18 -19.54
CA LEU A 384 18.23 -2.37 -20.01
C LEU A 384 16.88 -2.83 -19.43
N PHE A 385 16.65 -4.13 -19.31
CA PHE A 385 15.43 -4.69 -18.73
C PHE A 385 15.30 -4.33 -17.24
N VAL A 386 16.36 -4.53 -16.45
CA VAL A 386 16.40 -4.16 -15.02
C VAL A 386 16.23 -2.65 -14.83
N LEU A 387 16.91 -1.82 -15.64
CA LEU A 387 16.72 -0.36 -15.63
C LEU A 387 15.29 0.03 -16.00
N SER A 388 14.68 -0.65 -16.99
CA SER A 388 13.30 -0.39 -17.40
C SER A 388 12.30 -0.71 -16.30
N TYR A 389 12.52 -1.79 -15.53
CA TYR A 389 11.71 -2.14 -14.37
C TYR A 389 11.86 -1.09 -13.26
N LEU A 390 13.08 -0.73 -12.88
CA LEU A 390 13.35 0.27 -11.83
C LEU A 390 12.69 1.62 -12.15
N LEU A 391 12.77 2.07 -13.40
CA LEU A 391 12.13 3.31 -13.85
C LEU A 391 10.59 3.24 -13.81
N GLU A 392 10.00 2.09 -14.15
CA GLU A 392 8.56 1.88 -14.06
C GLU A 392 8.07 1.74 -12.61
N HIS A 393 8.85 1.11 -11.73
CA HIS A 393 8.58 1.06 -10.30
C HIS A 393 8.59 2.49 -9.70
N ILE A 394 9.60 3.32 -10.00
CA ILE A 394 9.62 4.74 -9.58
C ILE A 394 8.41 5.51 -10.15
N ARG A 395 8.02 5.28 -11.41
CA ARG A 395 6.81 5.88 -11.99
C ARG A 395 5.54 5.47 -11.24
N GLY A 396 5.40 4.18 -10.94
CA GLY A 396 4.21 3.57 -10.33
C GLY A 396 4.04 3.89 -8.84
N THR A 397 5.13 3.92 -8.09
CA THR A 397 5.14 4.05 -6.62
C THR A 397 5.37 5.49 -6.15
N PHE A 398 6.14 6.31 -6.89
CA PHE A 398 6.32 7.73 -6.56
C PHE A 398 5.35 8.63 -7.34
N PHE A 399 5.54 8.77 -8.66
CA PHE A 399 4.83 9.79 -9.45
C PHE A 399 3.32 9.55 -9.56
N ARG A 400 2.89 8.32 -9.82
CA ARG A 400 1.45 7.99 -9.92
C ARG A 400 0.73 8.15 -8.59
N GLN A 401 1.36 7.77 -7.48
CA GLN A 401 0.77 7.92 -6.14
C GLN A 401 0.74 9.38 -5.69
N ALA A 402 1.74 10.18 -6.06
CA ALA A 402 1.71 11.63 -5.84
C ALA A 402 0.60 12.33 -6.66
N ASN A 403 0.35 11.91 -7.91
CA ASN A 403 -0.81 12.35 -8.69
C ASN A 403 -2.14 11.94 -8.04
N PHE A 404 -2.23 10.71 -7.51
CA PHE A 404 -3.42 10.26 -6.78
C PHE A 404 -3.65 11.08 -5.50
N ALA A 405 -2.60 11.37 -4.73
CA ALA A 405 -2.66 12.25 -3.57
C ALA A 405 -3.07 13.70 -3.95
N ASP A 406 -2.53 14.24 -5.04
CA ASP A 406 -2.92 15.56 -5.59
C ASP A 406 -4.40 15.60 -6.02
N PHE A 407 -4.94 14.51 -6.56
CA PHE A 407 -6.37 14.39 -6.87
C PHE A 407 -7.22 14.25 -5.60
N GLU A 408 -6.87 13.32 -4.71
CA GLU A 408 -7.60 13.03 -3.48
C GLU A 408 -7.74 14.29 -2.61
N LEU A 409 -6.64 15.02 -2.37
CA LEU A 409 -6.66 16.28 -1.64
C LEU A 409 -7.64 17.30 -2.23
N ALA A 410 -7.66 17.44 -3.57
CA ALA A 410 -8.57 18.34 -4.25
C ALA A 410 -10.04 17.89 -4.13
N VAL A 411 -10.30 16.58 -4.09
CA VAL A 411 -11.65 16.02 -3.89
C VAL A 411 -12.18 16.31 -2.48
N TYR A 412 -11.36 16.11 -1.44
CA TYR A 412 -11.72 16.46 -0.06
C TYR A 412 -11.96 17.96 0.10
N GLN A 413 -11.05 18.80 -0.39
CA GLN A 413 -11.19 20.27 -0.35
C GLN A 413 -12.47 20.75 -1.04
N LYS A 414 -12.90 20.11 -2.14
CA LYS A 414 -14.18 20.42 -2.79
C LYS A 414 -15.37 20.14 -1.88
N VAL A 415 -15.38 19.01 -1.19
CA VAL A 415 -16.46 18.68 -0.23
C VAL A 415 -16.48 19.62 0.96
N GLU A 416 -15.31 19.97 1.50
CA GLU A 416 -15.14 20.92 2.60
C GLU A 416 -15.61 22.34 2.23
N ASN A 417 -15.37 22.76 0.98
CA ASN A 417 -15.89 24.01 0.41
C ASN A 417 -17.37 23.96 0.02
N GLY A 418 -18.07 22.85 0.25
CA GLY A 418 -19.49 22.69 -0.07
C GLY A 418 -19.81 22.45 -1.56
N GLU A 419 -18.80 22.13 -2.38
CA GLU A 419 -19.00 21.78 -3.79
C GLU A 419 -19.57 20.37 -3.97
N ALA A 420 -20.12 20.10 -5.17
CA ALA A 420 -20.68 18.81 -5.56
C ALA A 420 -19.71 17.98 -6.41
N LEU A 421 -19.49 16.72 -6.01
CA LEU A 421 -18.65 15.76 -6.73
C LEU A 421 -19.48 14.96 -7.76
N THR A 422 -19.82 15.60 -8.88
CA THR A 422 -20.47 14.89 -10.00
C THR A 422 -19.44 14.05 -10.78
N GLY A 423 -19.89 13.03 -11.50
CA GLY A 423 -19.01 12.21 -12.34
C GLY A 423 -18.31 13.04 -13.42
N GLU A 424 -19.00 14.04 -13.97
CA GLU A 424 -18.45 15.02 -14.90
C GLU A 424 -17.36 15.90 -14.25
N ASN A 425 -17.59 16.42 -13.03
CA ASN A 425 -16.62 17.25 -12.31
C ASN A 425 -15.38 16.46 -11.89
N LEU A 426 -15.54 15.24 -11.36
CA LEU A 426 -14.43 14.36 -10.98
C LEU A 426 -13.60 13.95 -12.21
N THR A 427 -14.25 13.62 -13.32
CA THR A 427 -13.58 13.28 -14.59
C THR A 427 -12.83 14.49 -15.17
N ALA A 428 -13.38 15.69 -15.08
CA ALA A 428 -12.68 16.91 -15.50
C ALA A 428 -11.46 17.21 -14.61
N LEU A 429 -11.62 17.17 -13.28
CA LEU A 429 -10.55 17.40 -12.30
C LEU A 429 -9.41 16.38 -12.45
N TYR A 430 -9.75 15.10 -12.58
CA TYR A 430 -8.75 14.05 -12.80
C TYR A 430 -8.08 14.22 -14.17
N GLY A 431 -8.85 14.51 -15.23
CA GLY A 431 -8.31 14.75 -16.58
C GLY A 431 -7.32 15.91 -16.65
N GLU A 432 -7.58 17.01 -15.93
CA GLU A 432 -6.66 18.15 -15.80
C GLU A 432 -5.35 17.73 -15.13
N LYS A 433 -5.43 17.11 -13.94
CA LYS A 433 -4.26 16.62 -13.21
C LYS A 433 -3.48 15.60 -14.05
N GLN A 434 -4.13 14.56 -14.53
CA GLN A 434 -3.52 13.53 -15.38
C GLN A 434 -2.81 14.13 -16.61
N SER A 435 -3.39 15.15 -17.24
CA SER A 435 -2.77 15.83 -18.38
C SER A 435 -1.49 16.58 -17.98
N ARG A 436 -1.52 17.25 -16.83
CA ARG A 436 -0.40 17.99 -16.22
C ARG A 436 0.73 17.04 -15.76
N TRP A 437 0.40 15.93 -15.10
CA TRP A 437 1.37 14.92 -14.66
C TRP A 437 1.97 14.14 -15.83
N LEU A 438 1.19 13.70 -16.83
CA LEU A 438 1.69 12.94 -17.99
C LEU A 438 2.33 13.80 -19.10
N GLY A 439 2.23 15.13 -19.04
CA GLY A 439 2.75 16.01 -20.10
C GLY A 439 1.95 15.86 -21.40
N HIS A 440 0.61 15.94 -21.29
CA HIS A 440 -0.33 15.69 -22.38
C HIS A 440 0.02 16.48 -23.66
N GLY A 441 -0.04 15.81 -24.80
CA GLY A 441 0.18 16.41 -26.13
C GLY A 441 1.67 16.68 -26.46
N LYS A 442 2.57 16.58 -25.47
CA LYS A 442 4.02 16.73 -25.66
C LYS A 442 4.76 15.39 -25.53
N GLU A 443 4.51 14.67 -24.44
CA GLU A 443 5.21 13.41 -24.11
C GLU A 443 4.28 12.20 -24.21
N VAL A 444 3.03 12.33 -23.72
CA VAL A 444 1.99 11.28 -23.78
C VAL A 444 0.72 11.85 -24.41
N THR A 445 0.06 11.10 -25.27
CA THR A 445 -1.31 11.36 -25.70
C THR A 445 -2.29 10.66 -24.76
N VAL A 446 -3.10 11.45 -24.05
CA VAL A 446 -4.12 10.96 -23.11
C VAL A 446 -5.48 11.28 -23.72
N ASP A 447 -6.17 10.28 -24.23
CA ASP A 447 -7.52 10.48 -24.78
C ASP A 447 -8.49 10.85 -23.65
N ARG A 448 -9.44 11.75 -23.93
CA ARG A 448 -10.38 12.29 -22.94
C ARG A 448 -11.19 11.20 -22.22
N GLU A 449 -11.47 10.08 -22.89
CA GLU A 449 -12.19 8.94 -22.31
C GLU A 449 -11.42 8.23 -21.18
N PHE A 450 -10.09 8.37 -21.10
CA PHE A 450 -9.28 7.82 -20.00
C PHE A 450 -9.27 8.73 -18.76
N ALA A 451 -9.84 9.94 -18.85
CA ALA A 451 -9.97 10.83 -17.70
C ALA A 451 -10.90 10.27 -16.59
N VAL A 452 -11.68 9.23 -16.88
CA VAL A 452 -12.48 8.50 -15.89
C VAL A 452 -11.65 7.52 -15.04
N GLU A 453 -10.33 7.44 -15.22
CA GLU A 453 -9.45 6.54 -14.46
C GLU A 453 -9.61 6.70 -12.93
N TRP A 454 -9.98 7.89 -12.42
CA TRP A 454 -10.31 8.07 -11.00
C TRP A 454 -11.32 7.05 -10.47
N ALA A 455 -12.27 6.65 -11.31
CA ALA A 455 -13.36 5.75 -10.94
C ALA A 455 -12.95 4.26 -10.93
N TYR A 456 -11.71 3.94 -11.31
CA TYR A 456 -11.09 2.62 -11.20
C TYR A 456 -10.19 2.49 -9.96
N ILE A 457 -9.88 3.59 -9.25
CA ILE A 457 -8.91 3.54 -8.13
C ILE A 457 -9.63 3.26 -6.80
N PRO A 458 -9.50 2.06 -6.20
CA PRO A 458 -10.16 1.75 -4.93
C PRO A 458 -9.61 2.56 -3.75
N HIS A 459 -8.35 3.00 -3.82
CA HIS A 459 -7.67 3.70 -2.73
C HIS A 459 -8.29 5.07 -2.38
N PHE A 460 -9.09 5.68 -3.27
CA PHE A 460 -9.84 6.90 -2.94
C PHE A 460 -10.99 6.67 -1.95
N TYR A 461 -11.25 5.40 -1.58
CA TYR A 461 -12.14 5.01 -0.49
C TYR A 461 -11.41 4.71 0.82
N TYR A 462 -10.10 4.98 0.91
CA TYR A 462 -9.29 4.63 2.09
C TYR A 462 -8.99 5.86 2.97
N GLY A 463 -9.02 7.08 2.41
CA GLY A 463 -8.80 8.34 3.13
C GLY A 463 -7.33 8.68 3.33
N PHE A 464 -6.74 9.38 2.37
CA PHE A 464 -5.35 9.85 2.39
C PHE A 464 -4.32 8.73 2.61
N TYR A 465 -4.53 7.57 1.98
CA TYR A 465 -3.62 6.42 2.08
C TYR A 465 -2.45 6.50 1.08
N VAL A 466 -2.73 6.90 -0.16
CA VAL A 466 -1.80 6.72 -1.30
C VAL A 466 -0.47 7.48 -1.19
N TYR A 467 -0.43 8.59 -0.44
CA TYR A 467 0.81 9.36 -0.25
C TYR A 467 1.92 8.53 0.42
N GLN A 468 1.54 7.55 1.23
CA GLN A 468 2.46 6.74 2.04
C GLN A 468 3.43 5.95 1.15
N TYR A 469 2.98 5.44 0.00
CA TYR A 469 3.86 4.79 -0.99
C TYR A 469 4.94 5.74 -1.51
N ALA A 470 4.57 6.97 -1.86
CA ALA A 470 5.50 7.94 -2.45
C ALA A 470 6.48 8.51 -1.41
N THR A 471 6.09 8.66 -0.14
CA THR A 471 7.03 8.97 0.94
C THR A 471 7.95 7.79 1.25
N SER A 472 7.43 6.57 1.25
CA SER A 472 8.19 5.37 1.62
C SER A 472 9.27 5.03 0.59
N ILE A 473 8.97 5.10 -0.72
CA ILE A 473 9.99 4.91 -1.76
C ILE A 473 11.06 6.02 -1.73
N ALA A 474 10.71 7.25 -1.34
CA ALA A 474 11.68 8.33 -1.17
C ALA A 474 12.60 8.08 0.03
N ALA A 475 12.05 7.62 1.16
CA ALA A 475 12.80 7.26 2.36
C ALA A 475 13.68 6.03 2.15
N SER A 476 13.18 4.98 1.50
CA SER A 476 13.95 3.77 1.21
C SER A 476 15.07 4.03 0.21
N THR A 477 14.83 4.82 -0.84
CA THR A 477 15.88 5.28 -1.77
C THR A 477 16.96 6.09 -1.03
N PHE A 478 16.58 6.95 -0.08
CA PHE A 478 17.51 7.70 0.75
C PHE A 478 18.39 6.75 1.59
N PHE A 479 17.79 5.83 2.36
CA PHE A 479 18.53 4.86 3.17
C PHE A 479 19.42 3.94 2.33
N ALA A 480 18.88 3.37 1.23
CA ALA A 480 19.64 2.52 0.31
C ALA A 480 20.87 3.25 -0.24
N ARG A 481 20.73 4.52 -0.65
CA ARG A 481 21.86 5.33 -1.12
C ARG A 481 22.94 5.51 -0.02
N GLN A 482 22.54 5.85 1.20
CA GLN A 482 23.50 6.04 2.30
C GLN A 482 24.22 4.73 2.65
N ILE A 483 23.49 3.61 2.72
CA ILE A 483 24.02 2.27 3.04
C ILE A 483 24.98 1.80 1.94
N LEU A 484 24.59 1.90 0.66
CA LEU A 484 25.41 1.49 -0.48
C LEU A 484 26.64 2.37 -0.71
N ALA A 485 26.65 3.60 -0.19
CA ALA A 485 27.80 4.50 -0.17
C ALA A 485 28.72 4.30 1.06
N GLY A 486 28.33 3.45 2.01
CA GLY A 486 29.09 3.23 3.25
C GLY A 486 29.08 4.43 4.21
N GLU A 487 28.03 5.28 4.16
CA GLU A 487 27.95 6.46 5.03
C GLU A 487 27.91 6.04 6.53
N PRO A 488 28.74 6.64 7.40
CA PRO A 488 28.81 6.26 8.81
C PRO A 488 27.45 6.25 9.52
N GLY A 489 27.17 5.13 10.19
CA GLY A 489 25.93 4.89 10.92
C GLY A 489 24.66 4.73 10.07
N ALA A 490 24.71 4.77 8.73
CA ALA A 490 23.51 4.68 7.89
C ALA A 490 22.73 3.37 8.09
N ARG A 491 23.45 2.25 8.04
CA ARG A 491 22.91 0.92 8.35
C ARG A 491 22.34 0.84 9.75
N GLU A 492 23.04 1.41 10.74
CA GLU A 492 22.61 1.38 12.14
C GLU A 492 21.32 2.18 12.34
N ARG A 493 21.19 3.37 11.74
CA ARG A 493 19.95 4.17 11.75
C ARG A 493 18.78 3.39 11.14
N TYR A 494 19.00 2.71 10.02
CA TYR A 494 17.97 1.88 9.39
C TYR A 494 17.58 0.66 10.24
N LEU A 495 18.55 -0.09 10.77
CA LEU A 495 18.24 -1.23 11.65
C LEU A 495 17.54 -0.77 12.94
N ASN A 496 17.92 0.37 13.51
CA ASN A 496 17.25 0.93 14.68
C ASN A 496 15.82 1.38 14.38
N LEU A 497 15.52 1.83 13.15
CA LEU A 497 14.15 2.08 12.69
C LEU A 497 13.32 0.78 12.73
N LEU A 498 13.83 -0.31 12.14
CA LEU A 498 13.12 -1.60 12.14
C LEU A 498 12.92 -2.17 13.55
N LYS A 499 13.91 -1.99 14.44
CA LYS A 499 13.84 -2.41 15.85
C LYS A 499 12.96 -1.52 16.71
N ALA A 500 12.59 -0.33 16.25
CA ALA A 500 11.74 0.57 17.02
C ALA A 500 10.27 0.11 17.03
N GLY A 501 9.83 -0.66 16.04
CA GLY A 501 8.42 -1.00 15.87
C GLY A 501 7.55 0.27 15.89
N GLY A 502 6.46 0.23 16.65
CA GLY A 502 5.61 1.38 16.98
C GLY A 502 5.91 2.01 18.34
N SER A 503 7.16 2.00 18.82
CA SER A 503 7.52 2.68 20.10
C SER A 503 7.59 4.21 20.02
N ALA A 504 7.48 4.77 18.82
CA ALA A 504 7.47 6.20 18.54
C ALA A 504 6.61 6.50 17.29
N TYR A 505 6.34 7.78 17.03
CA TYR A 505 5.72 8.22 15.78
C TYR A 505 6.69 8.09 14.58
N PRO A 506 6.17 7.79 13.38
CA PRO A 506 6.95 7.60 12.15
C PRO A 506 7.61 8.85 11.55
#